data_AF-A0A1R0M8U1-F1
#
_entry.id   AF-A0A1R0M8U1-F1
#
_cell.length_a   1.000
_cell.length_b   1.000
_cell.length_c   1.000
_cell.angle_alpha   90.00
_cell.angle_beta   90.00
_cell.angle_gamma   90.00
#
_symmetry.space_group_name_H-M   'P 1'
#
loop_
_entity.id
_entity.type
_entity.pdbx_description
1 polymer ?
#
loop_
_entity_poly.entity_id
_entity_poly.type
_entity_poly.pdbx_seq_one_letter_code
_entity_poly.pdbx_strand_id
1 'polypeptide(L)'
;MATAKTNTTAKAAEAKAEATQFDFKGETFVIPAPMDLSDDVLDVIEEGGGERAIARAIVGQEQWATYKSLRCTIGEFNDFLDLVSEAAGFGESGN
;
A
#
# COMPACT_ATOMS: atom_id res chain seq x y z
N MET A 1 13.65 -33.21 -16.79
CA MET A 1 12.77 -32.14 -17.31
C MET A 1 11.83 -31.78 -16.18
N ALA A 2 11.69 -30.57 -15.63
CA ALA A 2 12.31 -29.27 -15.84
C ALA A 2 12.57 -28.64 -14.45
N THR A 3 13.59 -27.80 -14.42
CA THR A 3 14.20 -27.10 -13.29
C THR A 3 13.28 -26.10 -12.58
N ALA A 4 13.44 -26.04 -11.25
CA ALA A 4 12.92 -25.01 -10.37
C ALA A 4 13.26 -23.59 -10.86
N LYS A 5 12.30 -22.68 -10.76
CA LYS A 5 12.54 -21.24 -10.68
C LYS A 5 11.91 -20.71 -9.39
N THR A 6 12.74 -20.72 -8.36
CA THR A 6 12.67 -19.84 -7.19
C THR A 6 12.51 -18.40 -7.67
N ASN A 7 11.45 -17.73 -7.26
CA ASN A 7 11.44 -16.27 -7.16
C ASN A 7 10.25 -15.80 -6.31
N THR A 8 10.42 -15.82 -4.99
CA THR A 8 9.77 -14.81 -4.15
C THR A 8 10.81 -14.35 -3.16
N THR A 9 11.50 -13.29 -3.54
CA THR A 9 12.41 -12.54 -2.69
C THR A 9 11.61 -12.03 -1.50
N ALA A 10 11.66 -12.75 -0.38
CA ALA A 10 11.40 -12.19 0.93
C ALA A 10 12.51 -11.16 1.20
N LYS A 11 12.27 -9.91 0.79
CA LYS A 11 13.21 -8.81 0.98
C LYS A 11 12.86 -8.17 2.32
N ALA A 12 13.67 -8.46 3.32
CA ALA A 12 13.63 -7.90 4.66
C ALA A 12 13.33 -6.39 4.62
N ALA A 13 12.33 -5.97 5.38
CA ALA A 13 11.84 -4.61 5.46
C ALA A 13 12.79 -3.74 6.30
N GLU A 14 13.89 -3.32 5.69
CA GLU A 14 14.41 -1.99 5.97
C GLU A 14 13.32 -1.02 5.49
N ALA A 15 12.92 -0.04 6.32
CA ALA A 15 12.00 1.02 5.91
C ALA A 15 12.46 1.50 4.53
N LYS A 16 11.70 1.16 3.47
CA LYS A 16 12.21 1.32 2.11
C LYS A 16 12.50 2.80 1.93
N ALA A 17 13.78 3.13 1.76
CA ALA A 17 14.22 4.49 1.50
C ALA A 17 13.74 5.00 0.12
N GLU A 18 13.00 4.16 -0.61
CA GLU A 18 12.58 4.34 -1.98
C GLU A 18 11.07 4.06 -2.09
N ALA A 19 10.44 4.69 -3.07
CA ALA A 19 9.04 4.42 -3.40
C ALA A 19 8.82 2.94 -3.73
N THR A 20 7.69 2.40 -3.30
CA THR A 20 7.25 1.04 -3.63
C THR A 20 6.10 1.09 -4.62
N GLN A 21 6.07 0.15 -5.55
CA GLN A 21 4.93 -0.02 -6.45
C GLN A 21 4.27 -1.38 -6.26
N PHE A 22 2.97 -1.45 -6.52
CA PHE A 22 2.22 -2.70 -6.58
C PHE A 22 1.13 -2.62 -7.67
N ASP A 23 0.77 -3.76 -8.23
CA ASP A 23 -0.30 -3.87 -9.22
C ASP A 23 -1.60 -4.34 -8.56
N PHE A 24 -2.70 -3.67 -8.85
CA PHE A 24 -4.02 -4.03 -8.35
C PHE A 24 -5.07 -3.86 -9.44
N LYS A 25 -5.75 -4.97 -9.80
CA LYS A 25 -6.78 -5.03 -10.85
C LYS A 25 -6.35 -4.43 -12.21
N GLY A 26 -5.07 -4.56 -12.55
CA GLY A 26 -4.51 -4.08 -13.82
C GLY A 26 -4.02 -2.63 -13.80
N GLU A 27 -4.17 -1.93 -12.68
CA GLU A 27 -3.60 -0.60 -12.46
C GLU A 27 -2.36 -0.71 -11.55
N THR A 28 -1.32 0.04 -11.86
CA THR A 28 -0.11 0.13 -11.01
C THR A 28 -0.22 1.32 -10.08
N PHE A 29 -0.06 1.07 -8.79
CA PHE A 29 -0.02 2.06 -7.73
C PHE A 29 1.42 2.25 -7.25
N VAL A 30 1.78 3.49 -6.92
CA VAL A 30 3.08 3.88 -6.41
C VAL A 30 2.90 4.56 -5.05
N ILE A 31 3.45 3.96 -4.02
CA ILE A 31 3.51 4.53 -2.68
C ILE A 31 4.90 5.17 -2.50
N PRO A 32 4.97 6.47 -2.14
CA PRO A 32 6.26 7.10 -1.87
C PRO A 32 6.95 6.44 -0.66
N ALA A 33 8.23 6.74 -0.47
CA ALA A 33 8.95 6.26 0.71
C ALA A 33 8.22 6.73 2.00
N PRO A 34 8.28 5.99 3.12
CA PRO A 34 7.52 6.32 4.33
C PRO A 34 7.79 7.74 4.86
N MET A 35 9.02 8.24 4.69
CA MET A 35 9.43 9.60 5.09
C MET A 35 8.98 10.70 4.12
N ASP A 36 8.47 10.32 2.94
CA ASP A 36 7.98 11.22 1.89
C ASP A 36 6.44 11.17 1.78
N LEU A 37 5.78 10.35 2.62
CA LEU A 37 4.32 10.39 2.79
C LEU A 37 3.88 11.75 3.34
N SER A 38 2.71 12.21 2.92
CA SER A 38 2.11 13.43 3.42
C SER A 38 1.83 13.34 4.93
N ASP A 39 2.09 14.42 5.68
CA ASP A 39 1.81 14.45 7.12
C ASP A 39 0.31 14.33 7.45
N ASP A 40 -0.56 14.64 6.48
CA ASP A 40 -2.00 14.32 6.49
C ASP A 40 -2.30 12.85 6.89
N VAL A 41 -1.40 11.91 6.55
CA VAL A 41 -1.55 10.51 6.99
C VAL A 41 -1.53 10.40 8.51
N LEU A 42 -0.68 11.17 9.19
CA LEU A 42 -0.60 11.22 10.66
C LEU A 42 -1.85 11.87 11.25
N ASP A 43 -2.31 12.98 10.68
CA ASP A 43 -3.52 13.68 11.13
C ASP A 43 -4.73 12.74 11.08
N VAL A 44 -4.92 12.01 9.97
CA VAL A 44 -5.99 11.02 9.83
C VAL A 44 -5.88 9.90 10.87
N ILE A 45 -4.66 9.45 11.22
CA ILE A 45 -4.45 8.43 12.25
C ILE A 45 -4.78 8.99 13.64
N GLU A 46 -4.31 10.20 13.96
CA GLU A 46 -4.51 10.88 15.26
C GLU A 46 -5.99 11.22 15.51
N GLU A 47 -6.72 11.62 14.46
CA GLU A 47 -8.16 11.85 14.51
C GLU A 47 -8.99 10.56 14.66
N GLY A 48 -8.36 9.38 14.61
CA GLY A 48 -9.04 8.10 14.65
C GLY A 48 -9.78 7.77 13.35
N GLY A 49 -9.29 8.27 12.22
CA GLY A 49 -9.79 7.95 10.89
C GLY A 49 -9.74 6.45 10.61
N GLY A 50 -10.79 5.92 9.99
CA GLY A 50 -10.83 4.50 9.62
C GLY A 50 -9.80 4.14 8.55
N GLU A 51 -9.53 2.84 8.40
CA GLU A 51 -8.55 2.27 7.45
C GLU A 51 -8.69 2.81 6.01
N ARG A 52 -9.93 3.09 5.59
CA ARG A 52 -10.21 3.70 4.29
C ARG A 52 -9.70 5.12 4.14
N ALA A 53 -9.79 5.93 5.19
CA ALA A 53 -9.25 7.28 5.19
C ALA A 53 -7.72 7.25 5.17
N ILE A 54 -7.12 6.35 5.98
CA ILE A 54 -5.68 6.14 6.04
C ILE A 54 -5.15 5.70 4.66
N ALA A 55 -5.75 4.67 4.05
CA ALA A 55 -5.36 4.21 2.71
C ALA A 55 -5.44 5.34 1.66
N ARG A 56 -6.50 6.16 1.70
CA ARG A 56 -6.66 7.32 0.81
C ARG A 56 -5.56 8.36 1.02
N ALA A 57 -5.18 8.64 2.26
CA ALA A 57 -4.12 9.57 2.58
C ALA A 57 -2.76 9.07 2.06
N ILE A 58 -2.48 7.77 2.23
CA ILE A 58 -1.23 7.13 1.79
C ILE A 58 -1.09 7.14 0.26
N VAL A 59 -2.14 6.73 -0.48
CA VAL A 59 -2.06 6.65 -1.95
C VAL A 59 -2.18 8.02 -2.63
N GLY A 60 -2.72 9.01 -1.93
CA GLY A 60 -3.02 10.33 -2.47
C GLY A 60 -4.29 10.38 -3.33
N GLN A 61 -4.76 11.60 -3.63
CA GLN A 61 -6.07 11.82 -4.27
C GLN A 61 -6.16 11.24 -5.69
N GLU A 62 -5.09 11.32 -6.48
CA GLU A 62 -5.08 10.87 -7.88
C GLU A 62 -5.22 9.36 -7.98
N GLN A 63 -4.37 8.61 -7.28
CA GLN A 63 -4.44 7.15 -7.27
C GLN A 63 -5.70 6.65 -6.55
N TRP A 64 -6.18 7.38 -5.56
CA TRP A 64 -7.48 7.07 -4.95
C TRP A 64 -8.63 7.18 -5.94
N ALA A 65 -8.61 8.17 -6.84
CA ALA A 65 -9.62 8.28 -7.91
C ALA A 65 -9.56 7.10 -8.89
N THR A 66 -8.35 6.62 -9.22
CA THR A 66 -8.13 5.37 -9.98
C THR A 66 -8.77 4.19 -9.25
N TYR A 67 -8.44 3.97 -7.98
CA TYR A 67 -9.04 2.91 -7.16
C TYR A 67 -10.58 3.00 -7.14
N LYS A 68 -11.15 4.19 -6.95
CA LYS A 68 -12.61 4.39 -6.95
C LYS A 68 -13.26 4.06 -8.29
N SER A 69 -12.56 4.23 -9.40
CA SER A 69 -13.05 3.92 -10.75
C SER A 69 -13.12 2.42 -11.01
N LEU A 70 -12.34 1.60 -10.29
CA LEU A 70 -12.35 0.14 -10.38
C LEU A 70 -13.59 -0.51 -9.75
N ARG A 71 -14.43 0.28 -9.04
CA ARG A 71 -15.69 -0.16 -8.42
C ARG A 71 -15.54 -1.43 -7.56
N CYS A 72 -14.48 -1.49 -6.77
CA CYS A 72 -14.16 -2.63 -5.91
C CYS A 72 -15.23 -2.91 -4.86
N THR A 73 -15.39 -4.18 -4.53
CA THR A 73 -16.14 -4.68 -3.37
C THR A 73 -15.37 -4.44 -2.07
N ILE A 74 -16.01 -4.69 -0.92
CA ILE A 74 -15.36 -4.58 0.40
C ILE A 74 -14.22 -5.59 0.55
N GLY A 75 -14.38 -6.81 0.04
CA GLY A 75 -13.30 -7.82 0.09
C GLY A 75 -12.07 -7.38 -0.70
N GLU A 76 -12.28 -6.80 -1.88
CA GLU A 76 -11.20 -6.24 -2.71
C GLU A 76 -10.61 -4.96 -2.11
N PHE A 77 -11.37 -4.22 -1.30
CA PHE A 77 -10.82 -3.10 -0.52
C PHE A 77 -9.83 -3.60 0.54
N ASN A 78 -10.11 -4.71 1.22
CA ASN A 78 -9.18 -5.27 2.21
C ASN A 78 -7.87 -5.75 1.56
N ASP A 79 -7.96 -6.39 0.39
CA ASP A 79 -6.78 -6.78 -0.41
C ASP A 79 -5.95 -5.57 -0.83
N PHE A 80 -6.61 -4.52 -1.31
CA PHE A 80 -5.94 -3.25 -1.63
C PHE A 80 -5.30 -2.60 -0.40
N LEU A 81 -5.98 -2.61 0.75
CA LEU A 81 -5.49 -2.05 2.00
C LEU A 81 -4.23 -2.76 2.48
N ASP A 82 -4.17 -4.09 2.35
CA ASP A 82 -3.01 -4.91 2.68
C ASP A 82 -1.80 -4.49 1.82
N LEU A 83 -1.99 -4.41 0.49
CA LEU A 83 -0.96 -3.97 -0.45
C LEU A 83 -0.46 -2.55 -0.15
N VAL A 84 -1.38 -1.62 0.16
CA VAL A 84 -1.02 -0.24 0.55
C VAL A 84 -0.20 -0.23 1.84
N SER A 85 -0.61 -1.01 2.84
CA SER A 85 0.05 -1.05 4.15
C SER A 85 1.43 -1.69 4.07
N GLU A 86 1.57 -2.77 3.29
CA GLU A 86 2.86 -3.40 3.00
C GLU A 86 3.78 -2.43 2.25
N ALA A 87 3.28 -1.78 1.20
CA ALA A 87 4.05 -0.85 0.38
C ALA A 87 4.48 0.42 1.14
N ALA A 88 3.65 0.90 2.06
CA ALA A 88 3.93 2.03 2.94
C ALA A 88 4.84 1.65 4.14
N GLY A 89 5.13 0.37 4.36
CA GLY A 89 5.96 -0.10 5.46
C GLY A 89 5.26 -0.19 6.82
N PHE A 90 3.93 -0.13 6.85
CA PHE A 90 3.13 -0.34 8.08
C PHE A 90 2.87 -1.84 8.37
N GLY A 91 3.21 -2.75 7.43
CA GLY A 91 2.84 -4.17 7.46
C GLY A 91 3.68 -5.13 8.31
N GLU A 92 4.81 -4.72 8.89
CA GLU A 92 5.62 -5.65 9.71
C GLU A 92 6.26 -4.97 10.94
N SER A 93 5.42 -4.60 11.92
CA SER A 93 5.85 -4.53 13.32
C SER A 93 5.46 -5.85 14.01
N GLY A 94 6.15 -6.92 13.65
CA GLY A 94 6.02 -8.23 14.29
C GLY A 94 7.13 -8.43 15.33
N ASN A 95 6.78 -8.39 16.61
CA ASN A 95 7.59 -8.92 17.71
C ASN A 95 7.50 -10.45 17.75
#